data_AF-A0A098M6I1-F1
#
_entry.id   AF-A0A098M6I1-F1
#
_cell.length_a   1.000
_cell.length_b   1.000
_cell.length_c   1.000
_cell.angle_alpha   90.00
_cell.angle_beta   90.00
_cell.angle_gamma   90.00
#
_symmetry.space_group_name_H-M   'P 1'
#
loop_
_entity.id
_entity.type
_entity.pdbx_description
1 polymer ?
#
loop_
_entity_poly.entity_id
_entity_poly.type
_entity_poly.pdbx_seq_one_letter_code
_entity_poly.pdbx_strand_id
1 'polypeptide(L)'
;MQRYFVTPEQFSGDTVRIDGEDARHIAKVMRGKVGDKLIVSDGVSREALVEIALIEIGEVTATVLESLNMTQEASLKITVAQSLPKGDKMETVIQKCTEIGVVAFVPFLSERTIVQYDERKESKRLERWRKISKEAAEQAHRNRVPEVHPSLSWKKLLQSFGEYGAVYFCYEKEEGLQLRSAVAPWVSSLTADASHSVLVVVGPEGGFSVDECHEAEKEGAISVGLGRRILRCETAGMVAAACILYESGEMGGT
;
A
#
# COMPACT_ATOMS: atom_id res chain seq x y z
N MET A 1 6.48 7.95 19.35
CA MET A 1 5.82 9.26 19.20
C MET A 1 4.69 9.08 18.18
N GLN A 2 3.53 9.68 18.39
CA GLN A 2 2.38 9.49 17.50
C GLN A 2 2.60 10.20 16.15
N ARG A 3 2.15 9.58 15.05
CA ARG A 3 2.19 10.14 13.70
C ARG A 3 0.78 10.36 13.17
N TYR A 4 0.59 11.44 12.43
CA TYR A 4 -0.66 11.78 11.75
C TYR A 4 -0.40 12.23 10.31
N PHE A 5 -1.34 11.92 9.42
CA PHE A 5 -1.31 12.43 8.04
C PHE A 5 -2.35 13.52 7.82
N VAL A 6 -1.88 14.63 7.26
CA VAL A 6 -2.70 15.80 6.87
C VAL A 6 -2.55 16.06 5.36
N THR A 7 -3.37 16.95 4.80
CA THR A 7 -3.16 17.44 3.43
C THR A 7 -2.09 18.54 3.40
N PRO A 8 -1.44 18.80 2.25
CA PRO A 8 -0.46 19.87 2.13
C PRO A 8 -0.98 21.26 2.55
N GLU A 9 -2.26 21.54 2.30
CA GLU A 9 -2.90 22.83 2.63
C GLU A 9 -3.10 23.04 4.14
N GLN A 10 -2.99 21.96 4.93
CA GLN A 10 -3.04 22.04 6.39
C GLN A 10 -1.71 22.52 6.99
N PHE A 11 -0.63 22.53 6.22
CA PHE A 11 0.61 23.23 6.57
C PHE A 11 0.58 24.68 6.11
N SER A 12 0.85 25.61 7.03
CA SER A 12 0.99 27.04 6.75
C SER A 12 2.22 27.58 7.48
N GLY A 13 3.34 27.72 6.74
CA GLY A 13 4.63 28.11 7.31
C GLY A 13 5.06 27.12 8.41
N ASP A 14 5.23 27.64 9.63
CA ASP A 14 5.61 26.86 10.82
C ASP A 14 4.40 26.42 11.66
N THR A 15 3.20 26.41 11.09
CA THR A 15 1.98 25.95 11.76
C THR A 15 1.34 24.83 10.97
N VAL A 16 0.79 23.84 11.66
CA VAL A 16 -0.03 22.78 11.07
C VAL A 16 -1.38 22.69 11.78
N ARG A 17 -2.44 22.57 10.99
CA ARG A 17 -3.81 22.42 11.47
C ARG A 17 -4.28 20.98 11.26
N ILE A 18 -4.51 20.25 12.34
CA ILE A 18 -5.04 18.89 12.31
C ILE A 18 -6.52 18.98 12.66
N ASP A 19 -7.40 18.40 11.83
CA ASP A 19 -8.85 18.45 12.03
C ASP A 19 -9.49 17.04 11.95
N GLY A 20 -10.82 16.99 12.02
CA GLY A 20 -11.58 15.77 11.74
C GLY A 20 -11.36 14.64 12.75
N GLU A 21 -11.12 13.42 12.24
CA GLU A 21 -10.92 12.22 13.07
C GLU A 21 -9.60 12.28 13.85
N ASP A 22 -8.54 12.81 13.24
CA ASP A 22 -7.21 12.88 13.85
C ASP A 22 -7.20 13.84 15.05
N ALA A 23 -7.81 15.02 14.92
CA ALA A 23 -7.96 15.95 16.05
C ALA A 23 -8.73 15.32 17.22
N ARG A 24 -9.79 14.56 16.93
CA ARG A 24 -10.53 13.81 17.95
C ARG A 24 -9.69 12.70 18.56
N HIS A 25 -8.88 12.01 17.75
CA HIS A 25 -7.95 10.98 18.21
C HIS A 25 -6.92 11.58 19.18
N ILE A 26 -6.29 12.70 18.81
CA ILE A 26 -5.36 13.45 19.67
C ILE A 26 -6.03 13.84 21.00
N ALA A 27 -7.16 14.54 20.94
CA ALA A 27 -7.78 15.13 22.12
C ALA A 27 -8.44 14.10 23.04
N LYS A 28 -9.12 13.08 22.50
CA LYS A 28 -9.95 12.15 23.28
C LYS A 28 -9.27 10.81 23.57
N VAL A 29 -8.58 10.24 22.60
CA VAL A 29 -7.97 8.91 22.72
C VAL A 29 -6.58 9.03 23.31
N MET A 30 -5.73 9.86 22.69
CA MET A 30 -4.38 10.11 23.18
C MET A 30 -4.35 11.06 24.38
N ARG A 31 -5.44 11.81 24.62
CA ARG A 31 -5.58 12.80 25.70
C ARG A 31 -4.44 13.84 25.67
N GLY A 32 -4.06 14.24 24.45
CA GLY A 32 -2.98 15.18 24.21
C GLY A 32 -3.22 16.53 24.90
N LYS A 33 -2.12 17.21 25.21
CA LYS A 33 -2.09 18.52 25.87
C LYS A 33 -1.23 19.48 25.07
N VAL A 34 -1.44 20.78 25.31
CA VAL A 34 -0.52 21.82 24.84
C VAL A 34 0.89 21.50 25.37
N GLY A 35 1.88 21.54 24.48
CA GLY A 35 3.26 21.14 24.74
C GLY A 35 3.59 19.68 24.40
N ASP A 36 2.60 18.82 24.10
CA ASP A 36 2.88 17.46 23.64
C ASP A 36 3.41 17.46 22.19
N LYS A 37 4.32 16.54 21.90
CA LYS A 37 4.98 16.43 20.58
C LYS A 37 4.42 15.30 19.73
N LEU A 38 4.25 15.60 18.44
CA LEU A 38 3.70 14.70 17.43
C LEU A 38 4.61 14.72 16.18
N ILE A 39 4.51 13.70 15.35
CA ILE A 39 5.00 13.75 13.97
C ILE A 39 3.80 13.99 13.05
N VAL A 40 3.91 14.95 12.13
CA VAL A 40 2.89 15.19 11.11
C VAL A 40 3.54 15.11 9.74
N SER A 41 2.94 14.32 8.85
CA SER A 41 3.35 14.22 7.44
C SER A 41 2.21 14.67 6.53
N ASP A 42 2.52 15.39 5.45
CA ASP A 42 1.57 15.68 4.37
C ASP A 42 1.44 14.51 3.37
N GLY A 43 2.25 13.45 3.52
CA GLY A 43 2.29 12.30 2.61
C GLY A 43 2.93 12.59 1.24
N VAL A 44 3.38 13.82 0.99
CA VAL A 44 3.81 14.31 -0.32
C VAL A 44 5.24 14.83 -0.28
N SER A 45 5.51 15.83 0.57
CA SER A 45 6.72 16.65 0.51
C SER A 45 7.29 17.03 1.87
N ARG A 46 6.50 16.90 2.95
CA ARG A 46 6.85 17.44 4.26
C ARG A 46 6.47 16.48 5.36
N GLU A 47 7.45 16.15 6.20
CA GLU A 47 7.23 15.57 7.52
C GLU A 47 7.90 16.46 8.56
N ALA A 48 7.27 16.64 9.72
CA ALA A 48 7.78 17.53 10.76
C ALA A 48 7.51 16.97 12.16
N LEU A 49 8.45 17.23 13.06
CA LEU A 49 8.19 17.20 14.50
C LEU A 49 7.46 18.49 14.87
N VAL A 50 6.29 18.35 15.47
CA VAL A 50 5.45 19.47 15.86
C VAL A 50 5.12 19.41 17.35
N GLU A 51 4.81 20.56 17.93
CA GLU A 51 4.35 20.69 19.31
C GLU A 51 2.95 21.29 19.33
N ILE A 52 2.02 20.65 20.06
CA ILE A 52 0.65 21.13 20.17
C ILE A 52 0.66 22.52 20.82
N ALA A 53 0.14 23.51 20.09
CA ALA A 53 -0.01 24.89 20.55
C ALA A 53 -1.42 25.15 21.10
N LEU A 54 -2.45 24.55 20.48
CA LEU A 54 -3.84 24.76 20.84
C LEU A 54 -4.68 23.51 20.54
N ILE A 55 -5.63 23.20 21.43
CA ILE A 55 -6.62 22.14 21.24
C ILE A 55 -8.01 22.76 21.38
N GLU A 56 -8.80 22.67 20.32
CA GLU A 56 -10.19 23.11 20.27
C GLU A 56 -11.12 21.95 19.91
N ILE A 57 -12.43 22.20 19.87
CA ILE A 57 -13.41 21.17 19.52
C ILE A 57 -13.29 20.85 18.03
N GLY A 58 -12.67 19.70 17.73
CA GLY A 58 -12.56 19.19 16.36
C GLY A 58 -11.34 19.69 15.59
N GLU A 59 -10.47 20.46 16.22
CA GLU A 59 -9.26 21.01 15.63
C GLU A 59 -8.11 21.04 16.65
N VAL A 60 -6.91 20.74 16.19
CA VAL A 60 -5.66 20.86 16.93
C VAL A 60 -4.69 21.66 16.08
N THR A 61 -4.15 22.75 16.63
CA THR A 61 -3.09 23.53 15.98
C THR A 61 -1.76 23.20 16.64
N ALA A 62 -0.74 22.92 15.84
CA ALA A 62 0.60 22.63 16.31
C ALA A 62 1.65 23.49 15.58
N THR A 63 2.73 23.81 16.29
CA THR A 63 3.87 24.57 15.76
C THR A 63 4.96 23.61 15.31
N VAL A 64 5.53 23.83 14.13
CA VAL A 64 6.65 23.07 13.59
C VAL A 64 7.91 23.40 14.39
N LEU A 65 8.50 22.37 14.99
CA LEU A 65 9.77 22.49 15.70
C LEU A 65 10.96 22.15 14.79
N GLU A 66 10.80 21.11 13.97
CA GLU A 66 11.86 20.56 13.14
C GLU A 66 11.25 19.90 11.91
N SER A 67 11.86 20.11 10.74
CA SER A 67 11.53 19.35 9.54
C SER A 67 12.32 18.04 9.52
N LEU A 68 11.62 16.94 9.26
CA LEU A 68 12.17 15.59 9.24
C LEU A 68 12.38 15.12 7.80
N ASN A 69 13.41 14.31 7.59
CA ASN A 69 13.67 13.71 6.28
C ASN A 69 12.69 12.58 6.00
N MET A 70 12.19 12.50 4.76
CA MET A 70 11.28 11.44 4.32
C MET A 70 12.07 10.26 3.72
N THR A 71 12.71 9.45 4.56
CA THR A 71 13.60 8.34 4.14
C THR A 71 13.01 6.95 4.32
N GLN A 72 11.75 6.84 4.75
CA GLN A 72 11.12 5.56 5.13
C GLN A 72 10.46 4.82 3.96
N GLU A 73 10.57 5.35 2.74
CA GLU A 73 9.96 4.76 1.55
C GLU A 73 11.04 4.13 0.67
N ALA A 74 10.77 2.92 0.18
CA ALA A 74 11.61 2.26 -0.82
C ALA A 74 11.59 3.04 -2.14
N SER A 75 12.72 3.01 -2.85
CA SER A 75 12.83 3.51 -4.22
C SER A 75 12.05 2.65 -5.22
N LEU A 76 12.00 1.33 -4.98
CA LEU A 76 11.16 0.39 -5.72
C LEU A 76 9.70 0.48 -5.27
N LYS A 77 8.83 0.91 -6.18
CA LYS A 77 7.40 1.07 -5.92
C LYS A 77 6.67 -0.23 -6.19
N ILE A 78 6.15 -0.87 -5.15
CA ILE A 78 5.33 -2.08 -5.30
C ILE A 78 3.85 -1.73 -5.19
N THR A 79 3.08 -2.11 -6.20
CA THR A 79 1.61 -2.11 -6.17
C THR A 79 1.11 -3.54 -6.06
N VAL A 80 0.13 -3.79 -5.20
CA VAL A 80 -0.54 -5.09 -5.11
C VAL A 80 -1.91 -5.01 -5.76
N ALA A 81 -2.08 -5.69 -6.88
CA ALA A 81 -3.38 -5.99 -7.45
C ALA A 81 -3.96 -7.24 -6.78
N GLN A 82 -5.03 -7.08 -6.01
CA GLN A 82 -5.63 -8.15 -5.22
C GLN A 82 -7.06 -8.40 -5.71
N SER A 83 -7.32 -9.62 -6.20
CA SER A 83 -8.68 -10.03 -6.51
C SER A 83 -9.49 -10.04 -5.21
N LEU A 84 -10.72 -9.50 -5.25
CA LEU A 84 -11.54 -9.31 -4.05
C LEU A 84 -11.72 -10.62 -3.26
N PRO A 85 -11.09 -10.75 -2.08
CA PRO A 85 -11.18 -11.95 -1.27
C PRO A 85 -12.47 -11.96 -0.45
N LYS A 86 -12.86 -13.12 0.09
CA LYS A 86 -14.05 -13.22 0.94
C LYS A 86 -13.86 -12.51 2.29
N GLY A 87 -14.93 -11.90 2.78
CA GLY A 87 -14.98 -11.27 4.10
C GLY A 87 -13.97 -10.13 4.23
N ASP A 88 -13.28 -10.10 5.37
CA ASP A 88 -12.49 -8.94 5.81
C ASP A 88 -11.02 -9.07 5.38
N LYS A 89 -10.66 -10.11 4.61
CA LYS A 89 -9.28 -10.43 4.23
C LYS A 89 -8.57 -9.32 3.47
N MET A 90 -9.30 -8.52 2.68
CA MET A 90 -8.72 -7.38 1.99
C MET A 90 -8.15 -6.35 2.98
N GLU A 91 -8.78 -6.20 4.14
CA GLU A 91 -8.31 -5.30 5.20
C GLU A 91 -6.96 -5.77 5.74
N THR A 92 -6.81 -7.09 5.94
CA THR A 92 -5.54 -7.71 6.32
C THR A 92 -4.46 -7.52 5.25
N VAL A 93 -4.81 -7.66 3.96
CA VAL A 93 -3.88 -7.39 2.85
C VAL A 93 -3.41 -5.94 2.90
N ILE A 94 -4.35 -4.98 2.96
CA ILE A 94 -4.02 -3.55 2.97
C ILE A 94 -3.15 -3.21 4.17
N GLN A 95 -3.55 -3.64 5.37
CA GLN A 95 -2.82 -3.35 6.60
C GLN A 95 -1.38 -3.89 6.52
N LYS A 96 -1.20 -5.19 6.22
CA LYS A 96 0.12 -5.83 6.29
C LYS A 96 1.03 -5.47 5.13
N CYS A 97 0.48 -5.33 3.92
CA CYS A 97 1.27 -4.84 2.80
C CYS A 97 1.67 -3.37 2.99
N THR A 98 0.84 -2.55 3.65
CA THR A 98 1.22 -1.19 4.03
C THR A 98 2.41 -1.21 4.97
N GLU A 99 2.38 -2.05 6.01
CA GLU A 99 3.51 -2.26 6.94
C GLU A 99 4.78 -2.74 6.22
N ILE A 100 4.64 -3.57 5.19
CA ILE A 100 5.77 -4.12 4.41
C ILE A 100 6.41 -3.06 3.48
N GLY A 101 5.65 -2.06 3.01
CA GLY A 101 6.15 -1.00 2.13
C GLY A 101 5.42 -0.85 0.79
N VAL A 102 4.35 -1.62 0.55
CA VAL A 102 3.52 -1.50 -0.67
C VAL A 102 2.94 -0.10 -0.77
N VAL A 103 3.07 0.54 -1.93
CA VAL A 103 2.70 1.97 -2.12
C VAL A 103 1.28 2.16 -2.68
N ALA A 104 0.68 1.11 -3.26
CA ALA A 104 -0.68 1.17 -3.76
C ALA A 104 -1.36 -0.19 -3.82
N PHE A 105 -2.69 -0.17 -3.78
CA PHE A 105 -3.56 -1.34 -3.87
C PHE A 105 -4.57 -1.18 -5.00
N VAL A 106 -4.65 -2.19 -5.87
CA VAL A 106 -5.61 -2.26 -6.97
C VAL A 106 -6.54 -3.45 -6.76
N PRO A 107 -7.70 -3.26 -6.10
CA PRO A 107 -8.72 -4.29 -6.01
C PRO A 107 -9.22 -4.66 -7.42
N PHE A 108 -9.50 -5.93 -7.69
CA PHE A 108 -10.11 -6.32 -8.96
C PHE A 108 -11.06 -7.51 -8.86
N LEU A 109 -11.88 -7.68 -9.89
CA LEU A 109 -12.77 -8.82 -10.08
C LEU A 109 -12.14 -9.79 -11.10
N SER A 110 -11.80 -10.99 -10.62
CA SER A 110 -11.43 -12.15 -11.45
C SER A 110 -12.64 -13.03 -11.74
N GLU A 111 -12.51 -13.95 -12.70
CA GLU A 111 -13.54 -14.92 -13.08
C GLU A 111 -14.04 -15.74 -11.88
N ARG A 112 -13.12 -16.14 -10.99
CA ARG A 112 -13.42 -16.98 -9.81
C ARG A 112 -13.64 -16.19 -8.54
N THR A 113 -13.90 -14.89 -8.63
CA THR A 113 -14.28 -14.08 -7.46
C THR A 113 -15.69 -14.46 -7.01
N ILE A 114 -15.81 -14.96 -5.78
CA ILE A 114 -17.10 -15.41 -5.22
C ILE A 114 -17.86 -14.27 -4.52
N VAL A 115 -17.17 -13.16 -4.23
CA VAL A 115 -17.79 -12.01 -3.57
C VAL A 115 -18.80 -11.36 -4.51
N GLN A 116 -20.05 -11.25 -4.07
CA GLN A 116 -21.04 -10.43 -4.76
C GLN A 116 -20.62 -8.97 -4.68
N TYR A 117 -20.15 -8.45 -5.81
CA TYR A 117 -19.80 -7.07 -5.95
C TYR A 117 -21.07 -6.21 -5.98
N ASP A 118 -21.15 -5.23 -5.08
CA ASP A 118 -22.25 -4.28 -5.00
C ASP A 118 -21.66 -2.88 -5.18
N GLU A 119 -21.82 -2.32 -6.38
CA GLU A 119 -21.36 -0.99 -6.75
C GLU A 119 -21.83 0.08 -5.75
N ARG A 120 -23.03 -0.08 -5.17
CA ARG A 120 -23.58 0.87 -4.20
C ARG A 120 -22.79 0.93 -2.90
N LYS A 121 -22.02 -0.13 -2.60
CA LYS A 121 -21.19 -0.25 -1.40
C LYS A 121 -19.72 0.03 -1.67
N GLU A 122 -19.33 0.24 -2.93
CA GLU A 122 -17.92 0.45 -3.30
C GLU A 122 -17.34 1.67 -2.59
N SER A 123 -18.04 2.81 -2.61
CA SER A 123 -17.57 4.05 -1.98
C SER A 123 -17.28 3.88 -0.49
N LYS A 124 -18.22 3.30 0.26
CA LYS A 124 -18.08 3.03 1.70
C LYS A 124 -16.96 2.04 2.00
N ARG A 125 -16.80 1.03 1.16
CA ARG A 125 -15.72 0.04 1.28
C ARG A 125 -14.36 0.70 1.03
N LEU A 126 -14.26 1.51 -0.01
CA LEU A 126 -13.05 2.25 -0.37
C LEU A 126 -12.65 3.24 0.73
N GLU A 127 -13.61 3.95 1.32
CA GLU A 127 -13.39 4.82 2.47
C GLU A 127 -12.80 4.04 3.66
N ARG A 128 -13.40 2.89 4.02
CA ARG A 128 -12.88 2.00 5.08
C ARG A 128 -11.46 1.52 4.78
N TRP A 129 -11.19 1.12 3.55
CA TRP A 129 -9.87 0.64 3.14
C TRP A 129 -8.79 1.73 3.16
N ARG A 130 -9.13 2.94 2.72
CA ARG A 130 -8.22 4.10 2.83
C ARG A 130 -7.92 4.46 4.28
N LYS A 131 -8.91 4.34 5.17
CA LYS A 131 -8.71 4.50 6.61
C LYS A 131 -7.73 3.47 7.17
N ILE A 132 -7.90 2.19 6.83
CA ILE A 132 -6.98 1.12 7.25
C ILE A 132 -5.56 1.36 6.70
N SER A 133 -5.43 1.78 5.43
CA SER A 133 -4.14 2.15 4.83
C SER A 133 -3.47 3.29 5.61
N LYS A 134 -4.22 4.35 5.93
CA LYS A 134 -3.74 5.49 6.73
C LYS A 134 -3.27 5.05 8.13
N GLU A 135 -4.12 4.33 8.87
CA GLU A 135 -3.80 3.86 10.23
C GLU A 135 -2.57 2.92 10.24
N ALA A 136 -2.45 2.04 9.24
CA ALA A 136 -1.29 1.18 9.08
C ALA A 136 -0.03 1.98 8.76
N ALA A 137 -0.11 3.01 7.90
CA ALA A 137 1.02 3.89 7.59
C ALA A 137 1.48 4.70 8.81
N GLU A 138 0.54 5.17 9.65
CA GLU A 138 0.84 5.87 10.90
C GLU A 138 1.58 4.95 11.88
N GLN A 139 1.09 3.71 12.03
CA GLN A 139 1.68 2.71 12.93
C GLN A 139 3.06 2.23 12.43
N ALA A 140 3.20 2.02 11.12
CA ALA A 140 4.44 1.57 10.50
C ALA A 140 5.49 2.69 10.35
N HIS A 141 5.19 3.91 10.80
CA HIS A 141 6.06 5.07 10.64
C HIS A 141 6.49 5.27 9.18
N ARG A 142 5.52 5.17 8.25
CA ARG A 142 5.70 5.55 6.85
C ARG A 142 5.63 7.04 6.65
N ASN A 143 6.32 7.55 5.64
CA ASN A 143 6.23 8.96 5.28
C ASN A 143 5.05 9.21 4.34
N ARG A 144 4.50 8.17 3.71
CA ARG A 144 3.39 8.26 2.76
C ARG A 144 2.29 7.24 3.10
N VAL A 145 1.05 7.61 2.80
CA VAL A 145 -0.10 6.69 2.89
C VAL A 145 -0.25 5.97 1.55
N PRO A 146 -0.29 4.63 1.52
CA PRO A 146 -0.53 3.91 0.28
C PRO A 146 -1.90 4.22 -0.33
N GLU A 147 -1.93 4.38 -1.64
CA GLU A 147 -3.18 4.62 -2.36
C GLU A 147 -4.02 3.34 -2.42
N VAL A 148 -5.33 3.48 -2.24
CA VAL A 148 -6.28 2.40 -2.53
C VAL A 148 -7.18 2.87 -3.67
N HIS A 149 -7.08 2.18 -4.80
CA HIS A 149 -7.84 2.48 -6.01
C HIS A 149 -9.25 1.85 -5.97
N PRO A 150 -10.20 2.36 -6.78
CA PRO A 150 -11.46 1.69 -7.05
C PRO A 150 -11.26 0.29 -7.64
N SER A 151 -12.27 -0.57 -7.53
CA SER A 151 -12.16 -1.94 -8.04
C SER A 151 -12.17 -1.97 -9.56
N LEU A 152 -11.21 -2.66 -10.16
CA LEU A 152 -11.12 -2.83 -11.61
C LEU A 152 -11.79 -4.14 -12.07
N SER A 153 -12.23 -4.16 -13.33
CA SER A 153 -12.46 -5.43 -14.01
C SER A 153 -11.12 -6.03 -14.45
N TRP A 154 -11.06 -7.35 -14.63
CA TRP A 154 -9.88 -8.05 -15.17
C TRP A 154 -9.32 -7.37 -16.43
N LYS A 155 -10.18 -7.05 -17.40
CA LYS A 155 -9.78 -6.34 -18.63
C LYS A 155 -9.11 -4.99 -18.37
N LYS A 156 -9.61 -4.20 -17.41
CA LYS A 156 -9.01 -2.90 -17.07
C LYS A 156 -7.67 -3.06 -16.35
N LEU A 157 -7.54 -4.10 -15.52
CA LEU A 157 -6.27 -4.42 -14.87
C LEU A 157 -5.19 -4.80 -15.90
N LEU A 158 -5.52 -5.65 -16.88
CA LEU A 158 -4.59 -5.99 -17.96
C LEU A 158 -4.08 -4.76 -18.71
N GLN A 159 -4.97 -3.79 -18.97
CA GLN A 159 -4.62 -2.55 -19.67
C GLN A 159 -3.61 -1.67 -18.91
N SER A 160 -3.50 -1.82 -17.58
CA SER A 160 -2.55 -1.04 -16.78
C SER A 160 -1.17 -1.70 -16.68
N PHE A 161 -0.96 -2.91 -17.21
CA PHE A 161 0.32 -3.63 -17.05
C PHE A 161 1.50 -2.87 -17.63
N GLY A 162 1.30 -2.18 -18.77
CA GLY A 162 2.33 -1.37 -19.41
C GLY A 162 2.77 -0.12 -18.63
N GLU A 163 2.09 0.23 -17.54
CA GLU A 163 2.47 1.33 -16.63
C GLU A 163 3.57 0.91 -15.64
N TYR A 164 3.87 -0.39 -15.54
CA TYR A 164 4.83 -0.95 -14.60
C TYR A 164 6.09 -1.46 -15.29
N GLY A 165 7.23 -1.36 -14.62
CA GLY A 165 8.50 -1.90 -15.10
C GLY A 165 8.57 -3.43 -15.09
N ALA A 166 7.75 -4.07 -14.25
CA ALA A 166 7.47 -5.50 -14.30
C ALA A 166 6.11 -5.83 -13.68
N VAL A 167 5.51 -6.93 -14.14
CA VAL A 167 4.28 -7.49 -13.58
C VAL A 167 4.53 -8.94 -13.21
N TYR A 168 4.41 -9.27 -11.92
CA TYR A 168 4.52 -10.65 -11.43
C TYR A 168 3.14 -11.18 -11.09
N PHE A 169 2.74 -12.24 -11.78
CA PHE A 169 1.45 -12.89 -11.64
C PHE A 169 1.59 -14.12 -10.75
N CYS A 170 1.13 -14.02 -9.50
CA CYS A 170 1.28 -15.09 -8.51
C CYS A 170 0.28 -16.22 -8.80
N TYR A 171 0.76 -17.29 -9.42
CA TYR A 171 -0.08 -18.40 -9.86
C TYR A 171 0.29 -19.71 -9.16
N GLU A 172 -0.69 -20.35 -8.53
CA GLU A 172 -0.45 -21.55 -7.70
C GLU A 172 -0.09 -22.80 -8.51
N LYS A 173 -0.37 -22.82 -9.81
CA LYS A 173 -0.03 -23.94 -10.71
C LYS A 173 1.20 -23.67 -11.57
N GLU A 174 1.96 -22.62 -11.24
CA GLU A 174 3.26 -22.38 -11.85
C GLU A 174 4.28 -23.42 -11.34
N GLU A 175 4.65 -24.37 -12.21
CA GLU A 175 5.59 -25.45 -11.88
C GLU A 175 7.05 -25.11 -12.27
N GLY A 176 7.26 -24.10 -13.10
CA GLY A 176 8.56 -23.74 -13.65
C GLY A 176 9.23 -22.59 -12.90
N LEU A 177 8.68 -21.38 -13.05
CA LEU A 177 9.36 -20.15 -12.65
C LEU A 177 8.99 -19.74 -11.22
N GLN A 178 9.98 -19.71 -10.32
CA GLN A 178 9.81 -19.21 -8.96
C GLN A 178 10.10 -17.70 -8.90
N LEU A 179 9.42 -16.99 -8.00
CA LEU A 179 9.52 -15.53 -7.87
C LEU A 179 10.98 -15.03 -7.85
N ARG A 180 11.85 -15.64 -7.05
CA ARG A 180 13.27 -15.23 -6.96
C ARG A 180 13.97 -15.27 -8.33
N SER A 181 13.76 -16.33 -9.09
CA SER A 181 14.40 -16.50 -10.40
C SER A 181 13.90 -15.50 -11.44
N ALA A 182 12.67 -14.99 -11.27
CA ALA A 182 12.11 -13.94 -12.10
C ALA A 182 12.58 -12.54 -11.66
N VAL A 183 12.61 -12.29 -10.35
CA VAL A 183 12.90 -10.97 -9.77
C VAL A 183 14.38 -10.62 -9.80
N ALA A 184 15.28 -11.55 -9.47
CA ALA A 184 16.71 -11.24 -9.34
C ALA A 184 17.35 -10.66 -10.62
N PRO A 185 17.10 -11.20 -11.83
CA PRO A 185 17.62 -10.62 -13.07
C PRO A 185 17.05 -9.23 -13.35
N TRP A 186 15.75 -9.04 -13.07
CA TRP A 186 15.08 -7.76 -13.28
C TRP A 186 15.65 -6.69 -12.34
N VAL A 187 15.75 -6.99 -11.04
CA VAL A 187 16.39 -6.11 -10.05
C VAL A 187 17.82 -5.75 -10.43
N SER A 188 18.62 -6.73 -10.89
CA SER A 188 20.00 -6.50 -11.32
C SER A 188 20.13 -5.60 -12.55
N SER A 189 19.06 -5.49 -13.36
CA SER A 189 19.01 -4.63 -14.54
C SER A 189 18.56 -3.19 -14.23
N LEU A 190 18.10 -2.92 -13.01
CA LEU A 190 17.61 -1.61 -12.61
C LEU A 190 18.77 -0.62 -12.47
N THR A 191 18.63 0.54 -13.09
CA THR A 191 19.55 1.66 -12.91
C THR A 191 19.12 2.52 -11.73
N ALA A 192 20.08 2.98 -10.93
CA ALA A 192 19.82 3.79 -9.72
C ALA A 192 19.04 5.10 -9.98
N ASP A 193 19.13 5.65 -11.19
CA ASP A 193 18.55 6.97 -11.51
C ASP A 193 17.08 6.93 -11.94
N ALA A 194 16.46 5.75 -12.04
CA ALA A 194 15.07 5.60 -12.49
C ALA A 194 14.16 5.12 -11.35
N SER A 195 12.98 5.73 -11.24
CA SER A 195 11.91 5.21 -10.38
C SER A 195 11.36 3.94 -11.00
N HIS A 196 11.57 2.80 -10.34
CA HIS A 196 11.07 1.51 -10.81
C HIS A 196 9.76 1.16 -10.12
N SER A 197 8.86 0.51 -10.84
CA SER A 197 7.58 0.08 -10.32
C SER A 197 7.29 -1.37 -10.69
N VAL A 198 6.66 -2.09 -9.77
CA VAL A 198 6.27 -3.49 -9.92
C VAL A 198 4.80 -3.64 -9.55
N LEU A 199 4.07 -4.37 -10.38
CA LEU A 199 2.74 -4.85 -10.04
C LEU A 199 2.82 -6.33 -9.62
N VAL A 200 2.30 -6.64 -8.43
CA VAL A 200 2.10 -8.02 -7.97
C VAL A 200 0.62 -8.33 -8.09
N VAL A 201 0.25 -9.33 -8.89
CA VAL A 201 -1.13 -9.73 -9.13
C VAL A 201 -1.45 -11.01 -8.34
N VAL A 202 -2.48 -10.96 -7.51
CA VAL A 202 -2.89 -12.06 -6.62
C VAL A 202 -4.36 -12.41 -6.82
N GLY A 203 -4.62 -13.70 -7.04
CA GLY A 203 -5.95 -14.22 -7.31
C GLY A 203 -6.84 -14.38 -6.06
N PRO A 204 -8.12 -14.73 -6.26
CA PRO A 204 -9.06 -15.03 -5.17
C PRO A 204 -8.77 -16.42 -4.59
N GLU A 205 -9.57 -16.86 -3.62
CA GLU A 205 -9.46 -18.22 -3.06
C GLU A 205 -9.65 -19.34 -4.10
N GLY A 206 -10.35 -19.07 -5.21
CA GLY A 206 -10.54 -20.02 -6.31
C GLY A 206 -9.38 -20.09 -7.31
N GLY A 207 -8.32 -19.32 -7.08
CA GLY A 207 -7.22 -19.15 -8.03
C GLY A 207 -7.68 -18.47 -9.32
N PHE A 208 -6.79 -18.46 -10.31
CA PHE A 208 -7.08 -17.96 -11.65
C PHE A 208 -7.58 -19.07 -12.58
N SER A 209 -8.35 -18.69 -13.59
CA SER A 209 -8.62 -19.58 -14.73
C SER A 209 -7.37 -19.73 -15.60
N VAL A 210 -7.36 -20.75 -16.46
CA VAL A 210 -6.27 -20.94 -17.43
C VAL A 210 -6.26 -19.80 -18.44
N ASP A 211 -7.43 -19.31 -18.82
CA ASP A 211 -7.58 -18.19 -19.75
C ASP A 211 -7.06 -16.89 -19.13
N GLU A 212 -7.37 -16.59 -17.85
CA GLU A 212 -6.79 -15.44 -17.15
C GLU A 212 -5.25 -15.48 -17.12
N CYS A 213 -4.66 -16.67 -16.90
CA CYS A 213 -3.21 -16.82 -16.93
C CYS A 213 -2.64 -16.49 -18.32
N HIS A 214 -3.20 -17.06 -19.38
CA HIS A 214 -2.76 -16.80 -20.76
C HIS A 214 -2.96 -15.34 -21.17
N GLU A 215 -4.06 -14.70 -20.76
CA GLU A 215 -4.31 -13.28 -21.01
C GLU A 215 -3.28 -12.40 -20.30
N ALA A 216 -2.95 -12.70 -19.03
CA ALA A 216 -1.94 -11.97 -18.29
C ALA A 216 -0.55 -12.09 -18.94
N GLU A 217 -0.14 -13.30 -19.31
CA GLU A 217 1.14 -13.56 -19.98
C GLU A 217 1.23 -12.86 -21.34
N LYS A 218 0.13 -12.86 -22.10
CA LYS A 218 0.06 -12.16 -23.39
C LYS A 218 0.27 -10.65 -23.25
N GLU A 219 -0.19 -10.05 -22.16
CA GLU A 219 0.00 -8.63 -21.84
C GLU A 219 1.34 -8.37 -21.10
N GLY A 220 2.22 -9.37 -21.03
CA GLY A 220 3.59 -9.24 -20.54
C GLY A 220 3.79 -9.53 -19.05
N ALA A 221 2.77 -10.08 -18.37
CA ALA A 221 2.98 -10.56 -17.00
C ALA A 221 3.84 -11.82 -16.96
N ILE A 222 4.63 -11.95 -15.91
CA ILE A 222 5.47 -13.10 -15.65
C ILE A 222 4.78 -13.95 -14.58
N SER A 223 4.28 -15.12 -14.98
CA SER A 223 3.74 -16.12 -14.05
C SER A 223 4.84 -16.61 -13.11
N VAL A 224 4.57 -16.60 -11.80
CA VAL A 224 5.53 -16.99 -10.77
C VAL A 224 4.90 -17.81 -9.66
N GLY A 225 5.63 -18.83 -9.21
CA GLY A 225 5.36 -19.56 -7.98
C GLY A 225 5.96 -18.86 -6.75
N LEU A 226 5.26 -18.98 -5.60
CA LEU A 226 5.71 -18.48 -4.29
C LEU A 226 6.23 -19.62 -3.38
N GLY A 227 6.85 -20.63 -4.01
CA GLY A 227 7.32 -21.84 -3.35
C GLY A 227 6.33 -23.00 -3.41
N ARG A 228 6.72 -24.13 -2.79
CA ARG A 228 6.01 -25.43 -2.91
C ARG A 228 4.67 -25.51 -2.18
N ARG A 229 4.37 -24.56 -1.30
CA ARG A 229 3.15 -24.57 -0.48
C ARG A 229 2.17 -23.57 -1.06
N ILE A 230 0.92 -23.98 -1.15
CA ILE A 230 -0.17 -23.08 -1.53
C ILE A 230 -0.36 -22.07 -0.40
N LEU A 231 -0.09 -20.80 -0.70
CA LEU A 231 -0.36 -19.69 0.21
C LEU A 231 -1.83 -19.28 0.09
N ARG A 232 -2.39 -18.75 1.19
CA ARG A 232 -3.69 -18.10 1.11
C ARG A 232 -3.59 -16.80 0.32
N CYS A 233 -4.69 -16.37 -0.31
CA CYS A 233 -4.73 -15.14 -1.09
C CYS A 233 -4.24 -13.94 -0.27
N GLU A 234 -4.67 -13.82 0.99
CA GLU A 234 -4.22 -12.75 1.88
C GLU A 234 -2.72 -12.78 2.20
N THR A 235 -2.08 -13.96 2.10
CA THR A 235 -0.64 -14.15 2.39
C THR A 235 0.24 -13.95 1.15
N ALA A 236 -0.25 -14.31 -0.04
CA ALA A 236 0.55 -14.31 -1.26
C ALA A 236 1.11 -12.92 -1.59
N GLY A 237 0.29 -11.86 -1.51
CA GLY A 237 0.73 -10.49 -1.76
C GLY A 237 1.78 -10.01 -0.76
N MET A 238 1.63 -10.37 0.51
CA MET A 238 2.60 -10.03 1.57
C MET A 238 3.96 -10.67 1.30
N VAL A 239 3.96 -11.98 1.00
CA VAL A 239 5.19 -12.74 0.73
C VAL A 239 5.88 -12.23 -0.52
N ALA A 240 5.13 -12.00 -1.60
CA ALA A 240 5.69 -11.48 -2.84
C ALA A 240 6.34 -10.10 -2.63
N ALA A 241 5.63 -9.16 -1.99
CA ALA A 241 6.16 -7.83 -1.71
C ALA A 241 7.43 -7.89 -0.83
N ALA A 242 7.40 -8.66 0.26
CA ALA A 242 8.56 -8.83 1.13
C ALA A 242 9.76 -9.45 0.38
N CYS A 243 9.55 -10.48 -0.42
CA CYS A 243 10.63 -11.10 -1.20
C CYS A 243 11.21 -10.15 -2.26
N ILE A 244 10.38 -9.33 -2.91
CA ILE A 244 10.84 -8.34 -3.89
C ILE A 244 11.67 -7.25 -3.21
N LEU A 245 11.21 -6.72 -2.07
CA LEU A 245 11.99 -5.75 -1.29
C LEU A 245 13.29 -6.34 -0.75
N TYR A 246 13.27 -7.61 -0.34
CA TYR A 246 14.48 -8.31 0.10
C TYR A 246 15.50 -8.48 -1.03
N GLU A 247 15.06 -8.97 -2.20
CA GLU A 247 15.95 -9.18 -3.34
C GLU A 247 16.49 -7.85 -3.92
N SER A 248 15.71 -6.76 -3.81
CA SER A 248 16.17 -5.40 -4.18
C SER A 248 17.07 -4.74 -3.14
N GLY A 249 17.27 -5.35 -1.97
CA GLY A 249 18.09 -4.79 -0.90
C GLY A 249 17.42 -3.65 -0.12
N GLU A 250 16.13 -3.41 -0.34
CA GLU A 250 15.37 -2.34 0.33
C GLU A 250 14.61 -2.82 1.58
N MET A 251 14.61 -4.14 1.83
CA MET A 251 14.13 -4.71 3.09
C MET A 251 15.24 -4.71 4.14
N GLY A 252 15.31 -3.67 4.98
CA GLY A 252 16.25 -3.65 6.11
C GLY A 252 16.73 -2.29 6.62
N GLY A 253 16.41 -1.20 5.92
CA GLY A 253 17.01 0.11 6.21
C GLY A 253 18.50 0.11 5.84
N THR A 254 18.90 1.03 4.96
CA THR A 254 20.32 1.28 4.69
C THR A 254 20.97 2.01 5.84
#